data_AF-A0A7C1F7L6-F1
#
_entry.id   AF-A0A7C1F7L6-F1
#
_cell.length_a   1.000
_cell.length_b   1.000
_cell.length_c   1.000
_cell.angle_alpha   90.00
_cell.angle_beta   90.00
_cell.angle_gamma   90.00
#
_symmetry.space_group_name_H-M   'P 1'
#
loop_
_entity.id
_entity.type
_entity.pdbx_description
1 polymer ?
#
loop_
_entity_poly.entity_id
_entity_poly.type
_entity_poly.pdbx_seq_one_letter_code
_entity_poly.pdbx_strand_id
1 'polypeptide(L)'
;MSLELKERLKNVIVRGGRRGFTLIEIAIVLVIIGILIMLGVSLLGPLIKRAKYTETKEIVNAAVESVIGHGGANNKLPIWGDGRPDTTTDEFVEIVRNPNDAWTKPLYYIYDNNLTAVTIGGICGRKTTNLTVRICPDATCSTPTNIISNVAFITLSGSENYNNQTAGNQGVTSAVTINVYQVDVPDIDNYAQDMNRPEPYDDIVKWVTLDELRIKAGCVGAQLRIVNNELPFGFQNSPYSATVYAEGGVPFSMGGYYRWCRQGTAPAGLTFTPNTFSTDCLGLPENSWGQANNLTISGTPTTSGNFNLTFFVRDNNDSAGSNDNIAQKAFVLTISPQIVGVGNVEVSNRTRDTVYYRIDGSACQTVDRNRKIVIRSEQAVDFFTTLVRCNNREISCSHTYSTLIAYDSDGNGKVELTSISDTSCTIYDD
;
A
#
# COMPACT_ATOMS: atom_id res chain seq x y z
N MET A 1 -66.68 -20.72 0.94
CA MET A 1 -67.10 -19.31 0.77
C MET A 1 -66.43 -18.71 -0.47
N SER A 2 -67.08 -18.49 -1.58
CA SER A 2 -68.21 -19.11 -2.27
C SER A 2 -68.14 -18.47 -3.67
N LEU A 3 -68.30 -19.26 -4.73
CA LEU A 3 -68.41 -18.76 -6.11
C LEU A 3 -69.48 -17.65 -6.23
N GLU A 4 -70.37 -17.49 -5.25
CA GLU A 4 -71.36 -16.42 -5.16
C GLU A 4 -70.79 -14.99 -5.12
N LEU A 5 -69.55 -14.77 -4.65
CA LEU A 5 -68.99 -13.41 -4.63
C LEU A 5 -68.51 -12.96 -6.02
N LYS A 6 -68.10 -13.91 -6.87
CA LYS A 6 -67.69 -13.64 -8.26
C LYS A 6 -68.89 -13.36 -9.16
N GLU A 7 -70.05 -13.99 -8.90
CA GLU A 7 -71.29 -13.69 -9.64
C GLU A 7 -71.96 -12.39 -9.20
N ARG A 8 -71.85 -12.01 -7.91
CA ARG A 8 -72.44 -10.74 -7.44
C ARG A 8 -71.71 -9.50 -7.92
N LEU A 9 -70.40 -9.56 -8.18
CA LEU A 9 -69.68 -8.41 -8.74
C LEU A 9 -69.93 -8.19 -10.24
N LYS A 10 -70.35 -9.23 -10.98
CA LYS A 10 -70.67 -9.12 -12.41
C LYS A 10 -71.97 -8.34 -12.69
N ASN A 11 -72.85 -8.23 -11.70
CA ASN A 11 -74.19 -7.65 -11.85
C ASN A 11 -74.34 -6.21 -11.32
N VAL A 12 -73.27 -5.58 -10.83
CA VAL A 12 -73.33 -4.20 -10.30
C VAL A 12 -72.99 -3.13 -11.35
N ILE A 13 -72.37 -3.50 -12.47
CA ILE A 13 -72.18 -2.59 -13.61
C ILE A 13 -73.19 -2.99 -14.69
N VAL A 14 -73.98 -2.03 -15.15
CA VAL A 14 -75.06 -2.15 -16.16
C VAL A 14 -76.46 -2.46 -15.60
N ARG A 15 -76.96 -1.55 -14.76
CA ARG A 15 -78.40 -1.17 -14.76
C ARG A 15 -78.52 0.29 -15.17
N GLY A 16 -78.41 0.53 -16.48
CA GLY A 16 -78.86 1.74 -17.16
C GLY A 16 -79.70 1.29 -18.34
N GLY A 17 -80.91 1.84 -18.50
CA GLY A 17 -81.92 1.36 -19.43
C GLY A 17 -81.40 1.15 -20.86
N ARG A 18 -81.95 0.13 -21.54
CA ARG A 18 -81.75 -0.16 -22.96
C ARG A 18 -82.23 1.03 -23.82
N ARG A 19 -81.43 2.07 -23.91
CA ARG A 19 -81.36 2.97 -25.05
C ARG A 19 -80.16 2.49 -25.84
N GLY A 20 -80.37 2.03 -27.08
CA GLY A 20 -79.26 1.67 -27.95
C GLY A 20 -78.36 2.89 -28.11
N PHE A 21 -77.07 2.75 -27.80
CA PHE A 21 -76.09 3.77 -28.16
C PHE A 21 -76.16 3.95 -29.67
N THR A 22 -76.40 5.17 -30.11
CA THR A 22 -76.42 5.43 -31.54
C THR A 22 -74.99 5.30 -32.08
N LEU A 23 -74.86 4.80 -33.31
CA LEU A 23 -73.55 4.60 -33.95
C LEU A 23 -72.72 5.89 -33.97
N ILE A 24 -73.39 7.04 -34.01
CA ILE A 24 -72.77 8.37 -33.99
C ILE A 24 -72.17 8.75 -32.63
N GLU A 25 -72.77 8.32 -31.51
CA GLU A 25 -72.23 8.60 -30.16
C GLU A 25 -70.92 7.86 -29.91
N ILE A 26 -70.82 6.58 -30.32
CA ILE A 26 -69.57 5.82 -30.21
C ILE A 26 -68.52 6.37 -31.19
N ALA A 27 -68.92 6.79 -32.40
CA ALA A 27 -68.00 7.38 -33.38
C ALA A 27 -67.39 8.69 -32.87
N ILE A 28 -68.18 9.59 -32.27
CA ILE A 28 -67.67 10.83 -31.69
C ILE A 28 -66.75 10.56 -30.50
N VAL A 29 -67.08 9.59 -29.64
CA VAL A 29 -66.22 9.21 -28.51
C VAL A 29 -64.88 8.66 -28.98
N LEU A 30 -64.84 7.83 -30.02
CA LEU A 30 -63.59 7.31 -30.60
C LEU A 30 -62.75 8.42 -31.26
N VAL A 31 -63.40 9.39 -31.91
CA VAL A 31 -62.70 10.57 -32.46
C VAL A 31 -62.11 11.42 -31.34
N ILE A 32 -62.85 11.67 -30.26
CA ILE A 32 -62.37 12.44 -29.10
C ILE A 32 -61.21 11.70 -28.42
N ILE A 33 -61.33 10.39 -28.18
CA ILE A 33 -60.25 9.58 -27.60
C ILE A 33 -59.03 9.56 -28.53
N GLY A 34 -59.23 9.44 -29.85
CA GLY A 34 -58.15 9.50 -30.84
C GLY A 34 -57.39 10.83 -30.83
N ILE A 35 -58.12 11.95 -30.74
CA ILE A 35 -57.51 13.29 -30.64
C ILE A 35 -56.78 13.46 -29.30
N LEU A 36 -57.36 12.98 -28.19
CA LEU A 36 -56.74 13.08 -26.87
C LEU A 36 -55.46 12.24 -26.76
N ILE A 37 -55.44 11.04 -27.34
CA ILE A 37 -54.23 10.20 -27.41
C ILE A 37 -53.18 10.87 -28.30
N MET A 38 -53.57 11.46 -29.45
CA MET A 38 -52.63 12.17 -30.33
C MET A 38 -52.01 13.41 -29.65
N LEU A 39 -52.79 14.19 -28.92
CA LEU A 39 -52.28 15.36 -28.20
C LEU A 39 -51.41 14.96 -27.00
N GLY A 40 -51.78 13.89 -26.28
CA GLY A 40 -51.09 13.44 -25.07
C GLY A 40 -49.67 12.93 -25.26
N VAL A 41 -49.32 12.40 -26.45
CA VAL A 41 -47.97 11.84 -26.71
C VAL A 41 -46.90 12.93 -26.88
N SER A 42 -47.29 14.13 -27.32
CA SER A 42 -46.34 15.20 -27.68
C SER A 42 -45.51 15.75 -26.50
N LEU A 43 -46.02 15.67 -25.28
CA LEU A 43 -45.34 16.16 -24.06
C LEU A 43 -44.44 15.11 -23.38
N LEU A 44 -44.59 13.83 -23.74
CA LEU A 44 -43.84 12.73 -23.11
C LEU A 44 -42.40 12.66 -23.60
N GLY A 45 -42.12 13.07 -24.85
CA GLY A 45 -40.79 12.94 -25.48
C GLY A 45 -39.65 13.62 -24.69
N PRO A 46 -39.70 14.94 -24.43
CA PRO A 46 -38.63 15.65 -23.72
C PRO A 46 -38.45 15.20 -22.27
N LEU A 47 -39.53 14.79 -21.60
CA LEU A 47 -39.49 14.29 -20.23
C LEU A 47 -38.82 12.91 -20.16
N ILE A 48 -39.12 12.02 -21.11
CA ILE A 48 -38.45 10.71 -21.23
C ILE A 48 -36.96 10.90 -21.50
N LYS A 49 -36.58 11.82 -22.40
CA LYS A 49 -35.16 12.12 -22.68
C LYS A 49 -34.40 12.60 -21.44
N ARG A 50 -34.97 13.57 -20.70
CA ARG A 50 -34.39 14.04 -19.43
C ARG A 50 -34.31 12.94 -18.38
N ALA A 51 -35.33 12.08 -18.29
CA ALA A 51 -35.32 10.94 -17.38
C ALA A 51 -34.21 9.95 -17.72
N LYS A 52 -34.06 9.60 -19.01
CA LYS A 52 -32.97 8.73 -19.50
C LYS A 52 -31.59 9.33 -19.31
N TYR A 53 -31.39 10.61 -19.59
CA TYR A 53 -30.13 11.29 -19.32
C TYR A 53 -29.75 11.23 -17.84
N THR A 54 -30.73 11.52 -16.97
CA THR A 54 -30.52 11.42 -15.52
C THR A 54 -30.19 9.98 -15.11
N GLU A 55 -30.94 9.00 -15.62
CA GLU A 55 -30.71 7.58 -15.34
C GLU A 55 -29.33 7.11 -15.83
N THR A 56 -28.91 7.49 -17.03
CA THR A 56 -27.59 7.17 -17.58
C THR A 56 -26.47 7.80 -16.74
N LYS A 57 -26.64 9.04 -16.27
CA LYS A 57 -25.68 9.67 -15.36
C LYS A 57 -25.55 8.89 -14.05
N GLU A 58 -26.66 8.41 -13.48
CA GLU A 58 -26.64 7.55 -12.30
C GLU A 58 -26.00 6.19 -12.59
N ILE A 59 -26.24 5.60 -13.77
CA ILE A 59 -25.59 4.35 -14.20
C ILE A 59 -24.07 4.53 -14.33
N VAL A 60 -23.61 5.61 -14.97
CA VAL A 60 -22.17 5.94 -15.10
C VAL A 60 -21.55 6.18 -13.72
N ASN A 61 -22.22 6.92 -12.83
CA ASN A 61 -21.76 7.12 -11.45
C ASN A 61 -21.68 5.78 -10.69
N ALA A 62 -22.69 4.92 -10.81
CA ALA A 62 -22.69 3.61 -10.17
C ALA A 62 -21.57 2.71 -10.70
N ALA A 63 -21.29 2.73 -12.01
CA ALA A 63 -20.18 2.02 -12.61
C ALA A 63 -18.82 2.51 -12.07
N VAL A 64 -18.65 3.83 -11.92
CA VAL A 64 -17.45 4.42 -11.32
C VAL A 64 -17.26 3.97 -9.87
N GLU A 65 -18.33 3.97 -9.07
CA GLU A 65 -18.26 3.47 -7.69
C GLU A 65 -18.01 1.95 -7.62
N SER A 66 -18.53 1.16 -8.57
CA SER A 66 -18.18 -0.27 -8.71
C SER A 66 -16.67 -0.46 -8.98
N VAL A 67 -16.09 0.32 -9.90
CA VAL A 67 -14.65 0.25 -10.21
C VAL A 67 -13.81 0.67 -9.01
N ILE A 68 -14.20 1.73 -8.31
CA ILE A 68 -13.55 2.16 -7.06
C ILE A 68 -13.61 1.05 -6.01
N GLY A 69 -14.79 0.45 -5.80
CA GLY A 69 -14.98 -0.64 -4.84
C GLY A 69 -14.12 -1.86 -5.16
N HIS A 70 -14.04 -2.24 -6.44
CA HIS A 70 -13.15 -3.29 -6.90
C HIS A 70 -11.67 -2.93 -6.65
N GLY A 71 -11.28 -1.69 -6.96
CA GLY A 71 -9.94 -1.17 -6.72
C GLY A 71 -9.54 -1.21 -5.25
N GLY A 72 -10.45 -0.86 -4.34
CA GLY A 72 -10.22 -0.94 -2.90
C GLY A 72 -10.09 -2.37 -2.37
N ALA A 73 -10.85 -3.31 -2.94
CA ALA A 73 -10.78 -4.71 -2.53
C ALA A 73 -9.52 -5.43 -3.04
N ASN A 74 -9.06 -5.10 -4.25
CA ASN A 74 -8.04 -5.87 -4.96
C ASN A 74 -6.71 -5.12 -5.19
N ASN A 75 -6.64 -3.83 -4.87
CA ASN A 75 -5.49 -2.94 -5.18
C ASN A 75 -5.10 -2.95 -6.67
N LYS A 76 -6.08 -3.19 -7.55
CA LYS A 76 -5.94 -3.17 -9.00
C LYS A 76 -7.23 -2.72 -9.67
N LEU A 77 -7.13 -2.13 -10.84
CA LEU A 77 -8.28 -1.84 -11.70
C LEU A 77 -8.71 -3.11 -12.47
N PRO A 78 -10.02 -3.29 -12.73
CA PRO A 78 -10.50 -4.28 -13.67
C PRO A 78 -9.99 -3.95 -15.08
N ILE A 79 -9.90 -4.95 -15.95
CA ILE A 79 -9.57 -4.74 -17.35
C ILE A 79 -10.83 -4.64 -18.22
N TRP A 80 -10.67 -4.15 -19.44
CA TRP A 80 -11.69 -4.40 -20.46
C TRP A 80 -11.59 -5.86 -20.92
N GLY A 81 -12.74 -6.52 -20.99
CA GLY A 81 -12.84 -7.94 -21.21
C GLY A 81 -13.73 -8.35 -22.38
N ASP A 82 -13.93 -9.64 -22.56
CA ASP A 82 -14.73 -10.20 -23.65
C ASP A 82 -16.25 -10.21 -23.36
N GLY A 83 -16.65 -9.81 -22.15
CA GLY A 83 -18.04 -9.75 -21.75
C GLY A 83 -18.61 -11.09 -21.31
N ARG A 84 -17.77 -12.10 -21.09
CA ARG A 84 -18.19 -13.44 -20.68
C ARG A 84 -17.74 -13.70 -19.24
N PRO A 85 -18.65 -14.15 -18.36
CA PRO A 85 -18.31 -14.54 -17.01
C PRO A 85 -17.16 -15.55 -16.99
N ASP A 86 -16.00 -15.15 -16.47
CA ASP A 86 -14.87 -16.03 -16.22
C ASP A 86 -14.34 -15.84 -14.79
N THR A 87 -13.67 -16.86 -14.29
CA THR A 87 -13.04 -16.89 -12.97
C THR A 87 -11.59 -16.41 -12.97
N THR A 88 -11.00 -16.17 -14.15
CA THR A 88 -9.56 -15.89 -14.26
C THR A 88 -9.21 -14.41 -14.36
N THR A 89 -10.14 -13.57 -14.81
CA THR A 89 -9.90 -12.17 -15.13
C THR A 89 -11.07 -11.33 -14.66
N ASP A 90 -10.80 -10.29 -13.86
CA ASP A 90 -11.84 -9.37 -13.41
C ASP A 90 -12.14 -8.34 -14.50
N GLU A 91 -13.25 -8.52 -15.20
CA GLU A 91 -13.65 -7.64 -16.31
C GLU A 91 -14.56 -6.50 -15.83
N PHE A 92 -14.44 -5.32 -16.45
CA PHE A 92 -15.28 -4.16 -16.14
C PHE A 92 -16.78 -4.49 -16.15
N VAL A 93 -17.22 -5.24 -17.16
CA VAL A 93 -18.62 -5.64 -17.36
C VAL A 93 -19.16 -6.62 -16.31
N GLU A 94 -18.30 -7.34 -15.60
CA GLU A 94 -18.69 -8.30 -14.57
C GLU A 94 -18.89 -7.62 -13.20
N ILE A 95 -18.15 -6.53 -12.96
CA ILE A 95 -18.20 -5.81 -11.67
C ILE A 95 -19.24 -4.69 -11.64
N VAL A 96 -19.67 -4.20 -12.82
CA VAL A 96 -20.68 -3.15 -12.93
C VAL A 96 -22.08 -3.75 -12.88
N ARG A 97 -22.97 -3.11 -12.12
CA ARG A 97 -24.36 -3.58 -11.98
C ARG A 97 -25.13 -3.50 -13.30
N ASN A 98 -24.96 -2.40 -14.03
CA ASN A 98 -25.62 -2.12 -15.30
C ASN A 98 -24.54 -1.73 -16.32
N PRO A 99 -24.13 -2.65 -17.22
CA PRO A 99 -23.13 -2.34 -18.25
C PRO A 99 -23.70 -1.54 -19.42
N ASN A 100 -25.03 -1.34 -19.45
CA ASN A 100 -25.72 -0.57 -20.48
C ASN A 100 -26.41 0.65 -19.86
N ASP A 101 -26.48 1.72 -20.64
CA ASP A 101 -27.19 2.95 -20.31
C ASP A 101 -28.73 2.85 -20.49
N ALA A 102 -29.45 3.93 -20.19
CA ALA A 102 -30.92 3.99 -20.32
C ALA A 102 -31.42 3.96 -21.77
N TRP A 103 -30.50 4.05 -22.74
CA TRP A 103 -30.75 3.90 -24.17
C TRP A 103 -30.33 2.53 -24.69
N THR A 104 -29.99 1.60 -23.81
CA THR A 104 -29.57 0.22 -24.11
C THR A 104 -28.25 0.12 -24.87
N LYS A 105 -27.40 1.14 -24.78
CA LYS A 105 -26.04 1.12 -25.31
C LYS A 105 -25.03 0.77 -24.23
N PRO A 106 -23.94 0.06 -24.58
CA PRO A 106 -22.91 -0.28 -23.61
C PRO A 106 -22.18 0.97 -23.12
N LEU A 107 -21.74 0.92 -21.86
CA LEU A 107 -20.77 1.87 -21.34
C LEU A 107 -19.39 1.58 -21.92
N TYR A 108 -18.58 2.62 -22.00
CA TYR A 108 -17.17 2.52 -22.38
C TYR A 108 -16.27 2.76 -21.17
N TYR A 109 -15.13 2.09 -21.17
CA TYR A 109 -14.16 2.10 -20.07
C TYR A 109 -12.74 2.22 -20.61
N ILE A 110 -12.04 3.22 -20.09
CA ILE A 110 -10.66 3.57 -20.44
C ILE A 110 -9.88 3.59 -19.14
N TYR A 111 -8.74 2.90 -19.09
CA TYR A 111 -7.98 2.74 -17.85
C TYR A 111 -6.48 2.66 -18.13
N ASP A 112 -5.66 2.93 -17.12
CA ASP A 112 -4.22 2.72 -17.22
C ASP A 112 -3.86 1.27 -16.87
N ASN A 113 -3.21 0.58 -17.81
CA ASN A 113 -2.75 -0.81 -17.62
C ASN A 113 -1.72 -0.95 -16.49
N ASN A 114 -1.02 0.12 -16.10
CA ASN A 114 -0.11 0.08 -14.97
C ASN A 114 -0.81 -0.15 -13.63
N LEU A 115 -2.13 0.02 -13.58
CA LEU A 115 -2.94 -0.14 -12.36
C LEU A 115 -3.67 -1.49 -12.30
N THR A 116 -3.50 -2.39 -13.27
CA THR A 116 -4.29 -3.65 -13.36
C THR A 116 -3.63 -4.84 -12.69
N ALA A 117 -2.39 -4.71 -12.22
CA ALA A 117 -1.68 -5.77 -11.53
C ALA A 117 -0.89 -5.23 -10.32
N VAL A 118 -1.05 -5.90 -9.18
CA VAL A 118 -0.35 -5.57 -7.94
C VAL A 118 1.16 -5.79 -8.06
N THR A 119 1.59 -6.76 -8.90
CA THR A 119 3.01 -7.08 -9.14
C THR A 119 3.79 -5.94 -9.79
N ILE A 120 3.10 -4.96 -10.41
CA ILE A 120 3.70 -3.76 -11.01
C ILE A 120 3.32 -2.49 -10.24
N GLY A 121 3.03 -2.62 -8.94
CA GLY A 121 2.71 -1.53 -8.01
C GLY A 121 1.21 -1.31 -7.77
N GLY A 122 0.34 -1.80 -8.65
CA GLY A 122 -1.11 -1.65 -8.51
C GLY A 122 -1.55 -0.19 -8.31
N ILE A 123 -2.61 0.03 -7.53
CA ILE A 123 -3.13 1.36 -7.23
C ILE A 123 -2.24 2.07 -6.19
N CYS A 124 -1.84 1.37 -5.12
CA CYS A 124 -1.18 2.02 -3.97
C CYS A 124 0.31 2.31 -4.16
N GLY A 125 1.03 1.57 -5.02
CA GLY A 125 2.46 1.74 -5.25
C GLY A 125 2.80 2.78 -6.33
N ARG A 126 1.83 3.17 -7.17
CA ARG A 126 2.04 4.10 -8.28
C ARG A 126 1.91 5.56 -7.84
N LYS A 127 2.69 6.43 -8.49
CA LYS A 127 2.66 7.90 -8.33
C LYS A 127 2.03 8.60 -9.53
N THR A 128 2.13 7.99 -10.70
CA THR A 128 1.68 8.57 -11.97
C THR A 128 0.87 7.57 -12.79
N THR A 129 0.07 8.12 -13.71
CA THR A 129 -0.59 7.35 -14.76
C THR A 129 -0.32 7.98 -16.12
N ASN A 130 -0.66 7.25 -17.17
CA ASN A 130 -0.55 7.63 -18.56
C ASN A 130 -1.76 8.41 -19.08
N LEU A 131 -2.85 8.51 -18.32
CA LEU A 131 -4.07 9.17 -18.79
C LEU A 131 -4.12 10.63 -18.33
N THR A 132 -4.45 11.51 -19.27
CA THR A 132 -4.76 12.91 -19.03
C THR A 132 -6.12 13.24 -19.65
N VAL A 133 -6.98 13.94 -18.91
CA VAL A 133 -8.26 14.47 -19.42
C VAL A 133 -8.12 15.96 -19.66
N ARG A 134 -8.60 16.43 -20.80
CA ARG A 134 -8.71 17.86 -21.13
C ARG A 134 -10.18 18.24 -21.25
N ILE A 135 -10.56 19.31 -20.58
CA ILE A 135 -11.91 19.89 -20.72
C ILE A 135 -11.86 20.95 -21.83
N CYS A 136 -12.52 20.67 -22.93
CA CYS A 136 -12.47 21.46 -24.15
C CYS A 136 -13.71 22.38 -24.27
N PRO A 137 -13.53 23.71 -24.37
CA PRO A 137 -14.66 24.63 -24.58
C PRO A 137 -15.15 24.67 -26.04
N ASP A 138 -14.32 24.21 -26.99
CA ASP A 138 -14.60 24.21 -28.42
C ASP A 138 -13.99 22.98 -29.11
N ALA A 139 -14.39 22.74 -30.37
CA ALA A 139 -13.98 21.58 -31.15
C ALA A 139 -12.48 21.50 -31.45
N THR A 140 -11.76 22.63 -31.47
CA THR A 140 -10.31 22.62 -31.71
C THR A 140 -9.51 22.22 -30.47
N CYS A 141 -10.09 22.48 -29.28
CA CYS A 141 -9.47 22.25 -27.98
C CYS A 141 -8.03 22.81 -27.86
N SER A 142 -7.77 23.95 -28.52
CA SER A 142 -6.44 24.59 -28.53
C SER A 142 -6.05 25.14 -27.16
N THR A 143 -7.03 25.63 -26.40
CA THR A 143 -6.87 26.11 -25.02
C THR A 143 -7.91 25.43 -24.12
N PRO A 144 -7.57 24.25 -23.55
CA PRO A 144 -8.46 23.56 -22.63
C PRO A 144 -8.76 24.41 -21.40
N THR A 145 -10.01 24.39 -20.94
CA THR A 145 -10.44 25.03 -19.69
C THR A 145 -9.76 24.39 -18.48
N ASN A 146 -9.48 23.08 -18.55
CA ASN A 146 -8.78 22.35 -17.50
C ASN A 146 -7.99 21.19 -18.09
N ILE A 147 -6.88 20.84 -17.43
CA ILE A 147 -6.05 19.68 -17.75
C ILE A 147 -5.88 18.88 -16.47
N ILE A 148 -6.48 17.70 -16.44
CA ILE A 148 -6.45 16.78 -15.31
C ILE A 148 -5.47 15.66 -15.65
N SER A 149 -4.29 15.70 -15.03
CA SER A 149 -3.26 14.66 -15.16
C SER A 149 -3.49 13.53 -14.16
N ASN A 150 -2.78 12.41 -14.37
CA ASN A 150 -2.81 11.23 -13.50
C ASN A 150 -4.23 10.66 -13.32
N VAL A 151 -5.01 10.60 -14.41
CA VAL A 151 -6.32 9.95 -14.38
C VAL A 151 -6.14 8.43 -14.29
N ALA A 152 -6.83 7.77 -13.37
CA ALA A 152 -6.73 6.31 -13.21
C ALA A 152 -7.59 5.59 -14.25
N PHE A 153 -8.84 6.03 -14.40
CA PHE A 153 -9.78 5.52 -15.37
C PHE A 153 -10.88 6.53 -15.71
N ILE A 154 -11.59 6.25 -16.80
CA ILE A 154 -12.72 7.01 -17.33
C ILE A 154 -13.83 6.01 -17.68
N THR A 155 -15.07 6.37 -17.33
CA THR A 155 -16.28 5.66 -17.74
C THR A 155 -17.19 6.63 -18.47
N LEU A 156 -17.75 6.22 -19.61
CA LEU A 156 -18.59 7.09 -20.42
C LEU A 156 -19.74 6.35 -21.13
N SER A 157 -20.73 7.12 -21.58
CA SER A 157 -21.83 6.69 -22.46
C SER A 157 -22.03 7.72 -23.58
N GLY A 158 -22.31 7.23 -24.79
CA GLY A 158 -22.71 8.02 -25.96
C GLY A 158 -24.16 8.54 -25.93
N SER A 159 -24.82 8.47 -24.77
CA SER A 159 -26.03 9.23 -24.45
C SER A 159 -27.17 9.12 -25.50
N GLU A 160 -27.84 10.23 -25.79
CA GLU A 160 -29.08 10.29 -26.56
C GLU A 160 -28.87 10.06 -28.06
N ASN A 161 -27.75 10.56 -28.60
CA ASN A 161 -27.46 10.48 -30.03
C ASN A 161 -26.92 9.09 -30.47
N TYR A 162 -26.61 8.21 -29.51
CA TYR A 162 -26.06 6.86 -29.70
C TYR A 162 -24.64 6.82 -30.28
N ASN A 163 -23.97 7.96 -30.37
CA ASN A 163 -22.65 8.13 -30.96
C ASN A 163 -21.69 8.48 -29.84
N ASN A 164 -20.68 7.64 -29.61
CA ASN A 164 -19.63 7.97 -28.66
C ASN A 164 -18.66 8.95 -29.31
N GLN A 165 -18.69 10.19 -28.84
CA GLN A 165 -17.91 11.28 -29.39
C GLN A 165 -16.59 11.50 -28.63
N THR A 166 -16.28 10.65 -27.66
CA THR A 166 -15.13 10.79 -26.75
C THR A 166 -14.00 9.83 -27.08
N ALA A 167 -14.19 8.52 -26.83
CA ALA A 167 -13.15 7.49 -27.01
C ALA A 167 -13.69 6.06 -26.79
N GLY A 168 -13.14 5.10 -27.52
CA GLY A 168 -13.44 3.67 -27.36
C GLY A 168 -12.76 3.02 -26.14
N ASN A 169 -13.15 1.78 -25.87
CA ASN A 169 -12.58 0.95 -24.80
C ASN A 169 -11.08 0.71 -25.03
N GLN A 170 -10.26 1.00 -24.01
CA GLN A 170 -8.82 0.80 -24.14
C GLN A 170 -8.13 0.71 -22.77
N GLY A 171 -7.18 -0.22 -22.66
CA GLY A 171 -6.15 -0.24 -21.62
C GLY A 171 -4.91 0.50 -22.13
N VAL A 172 -4.60 1.64 -21.53
CA VAL A 172 -3.52 2.52 -21.95
C VAL A 172 -2.19 2.10 -21.33
N THR A 173 -1.14 1.97 -22.15
CA THR A 173 0.23 1.62 -21.73
C THR A 173 1.25 2.76 -21.87
N SER A 174 0.89 3.84 -22.55
CA SER A 174 1.73 5.01 -22.80
C SER A 174 0.89 6.28 -22.75
N ALA A 175 1.50 7.46 -22.63
CA ALA A 175 0.76 8.70 -22.42
C ALA A 175 -0.35 8.94 -23.47
N VAL A 176 -1.60 9.00 -23.01
CA VAL A 176 -2.81 9.25 -23.82
C VAL A 176 -3.59 10.41 -23.21
N THR A 177 -4.05 11.31 -24.09
CA THR A 177 -4.93 12.42 -23.73
C THR A 177 -6.33 12.17 -24.26
N ILE A 178 -7.34 12.27 -23.39
CA ILE A 178 -8.76 12.19 -23.73
C ILE A 178 -9.37 13.59 -23.64
N ASN A 179 -10.00 14.04 -24.72
CA ASN A 179 -10.70 15.31 -24.77
C ASN A 179 -12.17 15.08 -24.38
N VAL A 180 -12.65 15.86 -23.43
CA VAL A 180 -14.05 15.90 -23.00
C VAL A 180 -14.56 17.30 -23.28
N TYR A 181 -15.60 17.43 -24.09
CA TYR A 181 -16.09 18.73 -24.53
C TYR A 181 -17.22 19.22 -23.63
N GLN A 182 -17.49 20.52 -23.68
CA GLN A 182 -18.73 21.06 -23.12
C GLN A 182 -19.93 20.56 -23.93
N VAL A 183 -21.09 20.44 -23.28
CA VAL A 183 -22.33 20.02 -23.93
C VAL A 183 -22.66 20.98 -25.08
N ASP A 184 -23.18 20.44 -26.18
CA ASP A 184 -23.60 21.14 -27.40
C ASP A 184 -22.45 21.73 -28.25
N VAL A 185 -21.18 21.43 -27.96
CA VAL A 185 -20.07 21.77 -28.87
C VAL A 185 -20.27 21.01 -30.19
N PRO A 186 -20.36 21.69 -31.35
CA PRO A 186 -20.69 21.06 -32.63
C PRO A 186 -19.51 20.26 -33.21
N ASP A 187 -19.84 19.40 -34.16
CA ASP A 187 -18.89 18.68 -35.03
C ASP A 187 -17.86 17.82 -34.27
N ILE A 188 -18.27 17.20 -33.17
CA ILE A 188 -17.42 16.28 -32.40
C ILE A 188 -17.72 14.83 -32.78
N ASP A 189 -16.66 14.09 -33.08
CA ASP A 189 -16.66 12.65 -33.28
C ASP A 189 -15.22 12.10 -33.11
N ASN A 190 -14.71 12.11 -31.87
CA ASN A 190 -13.36 11.62 -31.60
C ASN A 190 -13.26 10.08 -31.68
N TYR A 191 -14.38 9.36 -31.82
CA TYR A 191 -14.42 7.92 -31.91
C TYR A 191 -15.32 7.43 -33.06
N ALA A 192 -15.01 7.83 -34.29
CA ALA A 192 -15.75 7.46 -35.50
C ALA A 192 -15.84 5.94 -35.84
N GLN A 193 -15.35 5.04 -34.97
CA GLN A 193 -15.40 3.59 -35.15
C GLN A 193 -16.77 2.98 -34.83
N ASP A 194 -17.54 3.55 -33.91
CA ASP A 194 -18.91 3.10 -33.67
C ASP A 194 -19.87 3.69 -34.72
N MET A 195 -19.74 4.99 -34.99
CA MET A 195 -20.50 5.73 -35.98
C MET A 195 -19.69 6.95 -36.44
N ASN A 196 -19.43 7.08 -37.74
CA ASN A 196 -18.75 8.26 -38.28
C ASN A 196 -19.78 9.36 -38.58
N ARG A 197 -20.17 10.13 -37.55
CA ARG A 197 -21.18 11.20 -37.63
C ARG A 197 -20.83 12.35 -36.68
N PRO A 198 -20.07 13.35 -37.14
CA PRO A 198 -19.86 14.58 -36.37
C PRO A 198 -21.18 15.27 -36.02
N GLU A 199 -21.39 15.52 -34.73
CA GLU A 199 -22.61 16.12 -34.21
C GLU A 199 -22.35 16.87 -32.90
N PRO A 200 -23.34 17.59 -32.33
CA PRO A 200 -23.17 18.25 -31.03
C PRO A 200 -22.84 17.24 -29.92
N TYR A 201 -21.87 17.58 -29.06
CA TYR A 201 -21.39 16.72 -27.98
C TYR A 201 -22.46 16.54 -26.88
N ASP A 202 -22.87 15.30 -26.62
CA ASP A 202 -23.85 14.96 -25.57
C ASP A 202 -23.41 13.79 -24.65
N ASP A 203 -22.19 13.28 -24.86
CA ASP A 203 -21.60 12.20 -24.07
C ASP A 203 -21.62 12.51 -22.56
N ILE A 204 -21.91 11.48 -21.78
CA ILE A 204 -21.81 11.54 -20.32
C ILE A 204 -20.49 10.88 -19.92
N VAL A 205 -19.52 11.69 -19.48
CA VAL A 205 -18.19 11.21 -19.09
C VAL A 205 -17.94 11.44 -17.60
N LYS A 206 -17.38 10.44 -16.94
CA LYS A 206 -16.89 10.52 -15.55
C LYS A 206 -15.49 9.92 -15.48
N TRP A 207 -14.61 10.53 -14.72
CA TRP A 207 -13.25 10.05 -14.49
C TRP A 207 -12.90 10.09 -13.02
N VAL A 208 -11.86 9.34 -12.65
CA VAL A 208 -11.30 9.30 -11.29
C VAL A 208 -9.78 9.47 -11.41
N THR A 209 -9.20 10.36 -10.63
CA THR A 209 -7.74 10.53 -10.58
C THR A 209 -7.08 9.43 -9.74
N LEU A 210 -5.80 9.15 -9.97
CA LEU A 210 -5.04 8.20 -9.16
C LEU A 210 -5.06 8.59 -7.68
N ASP A 211 -4.93 9.87 -7.36
CA ASP A 211 -4.97 10.34 -5.97
C ASP A 211 -6.34 10.12 -5.32
N GLU A 212 -7.43 10.41 -6.04
CA GLU A 212 -8.79 10.11 -5.56
C GLU A 212 -8.97 8.61 -5.33
N LEU A 213 -8.55 7.78 -6.30
CA LEU A 213 -8.66 6.34 -6.22
C LEU A 213 -7.84 5.78 -5.06
N ARG A 214 -6.63 6.27 -4.82
CA ARG A 214 -5.77 5.82 -3.71
C ARG A 214 -6.40 6.12 -2.35
N ILE A 215 -7.02 7.28 -2.20
CA ILE A 215 -7.75 7.64 -0.97
C ILE A 215 -8.93 6.69 -0.77
N LYS A 216 -9.75 6.49 -1.80
CA LYS A 216 -10.93 5.62 -1.72
C LYS A 216 -10.58 4.13 -1.59
N ALA A 217 -9.44 3.70 -2.12
CA ALA A 217 -8.92 2.33 -2.00
C ALA A 217 -8.26 2.05 -0.64
N GLY A 218 -8.13 3.05 0.23
CA GLY A 218 -7.54 2.87 1.56
C GLY A 218 -6.02 2.71 1.55
N CYS A 219 -5.32 3.27 0.55
CA CYS A 219 -3.86 3.27 0.54
C CYS A 219 -3.34 4.14 1.71
N VAL A 220 -2.80 3.51 2.77
CA VAL A 220 -2.30 4.22 3.95
C VAL A 220 -0.80 4.50 3.85
N GLY A 221 -0.43 5.76 4.06
CA GLY A 221 0.97 6.21 4.11
C GLY A 221 1.59 6.48 2.74
N ALA A 222 2.92 6.56 2.71
CA ALA A 222 3.67 6.78 1.47
C ALA A 222 3.61 5.53 0.58
N GLN A 223 3.67 5.74 -0.75
CA GLN A 223 3.68 4.68 -1.76
C GLN A 223 4.84 3.69 -1.52
N LEU A 224 6.00 4.21 -1.12
CA LEU A 224 7.22 3.47 -0.82
C LEU A 224 7.68 3.85 0.59
N ARG A 225 8.13 2.86 1.38
CA ARG A 225 8.65 3.10 2.74
C ARG A 225 9.76 2.14 3.12
N ILE A 226 10.64 2.60 4.01
CA ILE A 226 11.60 1.74 4.72
C ILE A 226 10.96 1.28 6.04
N VAL A 227 10.87 -0.03 6.23
CA VAL A 227 10.06 -0.63 7.31
C VAL A 227 10.85 -0.95 8.59
N ASN A 228 12.18 -0.93 8.55
CA ASN A 228 12.99 -1.10 9.77
C ASN A 228 12.67 -0.04 10.81
N ASN A 229 12.56 -0.43 12.08
CA ASN A 229 12.42 0.51 13.19
C ASN A 229 13.79 0.97 13.70
N GLU A 230 14.74 0.04 13.80
CA GLU A 230 16.10 0.25 14.27
C GLU A 230 17.06 -0.72 13.58
N LEU A 231 18.36 -0.49 13.76
CA LEU A 231 19.41 -1.44 13.41
C LEU A 231 19.87 -2.17 14.68
N PRO A 232 20.20 -3.47 14.62
CA PRO A 232 20.81 -4.16 15.74
C PRO A 232 22.09 -3.44 16.21
N PHE A 233 22.36 -3.48 17.52
CA PHE A 233 23.67 -3.07 18.01
C PHE A 233 24.73 -4.12 17.63
N GLY A 234 25.98 -3.68 17.49
CA GLY A 234 27.13 -4.53 17.23
C GLY A 234 28.23 -4.33 18.26
N PHE A 235 29.24 -5.19 18.21
CA PHE A 235 30.47 -5.03 18.98
C PHE A 235 31.64 -4.86 18.02
N GLN A 236 32.61 -4.01 18.40
CA GLN A 236 33.88 -3.89 17.69
C GLN A 236 34.49 -5.30 17.51
N ASN A 237 35.27 -5.56 16.47
CA ASN A 237 35.97 -6.82 16.22
C ASN A 237 35.09 -8.11 16.19
N SER A 238 33.76 -7.99 16.29
CA SER A 238 32.80 -9.09 16.24
C SER A 238 32.06 -9.10 14.91
N PRO A 239 31.71 -10.27 14.35
CA PRO A 239 30.85 -10.33 13.18
C PRO A 239 29.52 -9.60 13.41
N TYR A 240 29.14 -8.75 12.47
CA TYR A 240 27.90 -8.00 12.44
C TYR A 240 27.13 -8.28 11.14
N SER A 241 25.81 -8.37 11.24
CA SER A 241 24.92 -8.53 10.10
C SER A 241 23.58 -7.85 10.35
N ALA A 242 23.09 -7.08 9.37
CA ALA A 242 21.77 -6.46 9.40
C ALA A 242 21.23 -6.27 7.99
N THR A 243 19.91 -6.12 7.87
CA THR A 243 19.24 -5.90 6.59
C THR A 243 18.24 -4.75 6.72
N VAL A 244 18.26 -3.85 5.75
CA VAL A 244 17.28 -2.77 5.57
C VAL A 244 16.29 -3.18 4.49
N TYR A 245 15.01 -3.16 4.84
CA TYR A 245 13.88 -3.61 4.05
C TYR A 245 13.04 -2.41 3.59
N ALA A 246 12.52 -2.50 2.37
CA ALA A 246 11.56 -1.56 1.83
C ALA A 246 10.27 -2.28 1.37
N GLU A 247 9.18 -1.54 1.41
CA GLU A 247 7.85 -2.03 1.04
C GLU A 247 7.11 -0.97 0.22
N GLY A 248 6.33 -1.44 -0.75
CA GLY A 248 5.51 -0.61 -1.62
C GLY A 248 6.24 -0.22 -2.90
N GLY A 249 5.76 0.85 -3.54
CA GLY A 249 6.28 1.34 -4.80
C GLY A 249 6.05 0.36 -5.97
N VAL A 250 6.78 0.62 -7.05
CA VAL A 250 6.79 -0.17 -8.29
C VAL A 250 8.11 -0.93 -8.39
N PRO A 251 8.11 -2.28 -8.34
CA PRO A 251 9.36 -3.03 -8.37
C PRO A 251 10.04 -2.96 -9.75
N PHE A 252 11.37 -2.98 -9.76
CA PHE A 252 12.12 -3.28 -10.98
C PHE A 252 11.98 -4.75 -11.37
N SER A 253 11.98 -5.04 -12.67
CA SER A 253 11.78 -6.40 -13.21
C SER A 253 13.02 -7.30 -13.16
N MET A 254 14.23 -6.74 -13.07
CA MET A 254 15.50 -7.47 -13.05
C MET A 254 16.51 -6.74 -12.15
N GLY A 255 17.39 -7.46 -11.44
CA GLY A 255 18.46 -6.87 -10.62
C GLY A 255 18.06 -6.55 -9.16
N GLY A 256 16.83 -6.89 -8.78
CA GLY A 256 16.26 -6.65 -7.46
C GLY A 256 15.17 -5.58 -7.49
N TYR A 257 14.24 -5.60 -6.55
CA TYR A 257 13.02 -4.78 -6.61
C TYR A 257 13.23 -3.28 -6.44
N TYR A 258 14.33 -2.86 -5.80
CA TYR A 258 14.57 -1.44 -5.51
C TYR A 258 16.01 -1.03 -5.81
N ARG A 259 16.21 0.28 -5.89
CA ARG A 259 17.51 0.92 -5.93
C ARG A 259 17.82 1.57 -4.58
N TRP A 260 19.05 1.41 -4.11
CA TRP A 260 19.49 1.82 -2.79
C TRP A 260 20.69 2.76 -2.88
N CYS A 261 20.70 3.75 -1.99
CA CYS A 261 21.83 4.63 -1.73
C CYS A 261 21.90 4.92 -0.24
N ARG A 262 23.10 5.07 0.31
CA ARG A 262 23.30 5.46 1.70
C ARG A 262 24.09 6.75 1.83
N GLN A 263 23.76 7.51 2.86
CA GLN A 263 24.52 8.65 3.36
C GLN A 263 25.01 8.37 4.78
N GLY A 264 26.07 9.07 5.17
CA GLY A 264 26.70 8.93 6.48
C GLY A 264 27.89 7.97 6.47
N THR A 265 28.87 8.28 7.31
CA THR A 265 30.09 7.48 7.44
C THR A 265 29.81 6.26 8.30
N ALA A 266 30.03 5.07 7.75
CA ALA A 266 29.94 3.82 8.48
C ALA A 266 31.25 3.49 9.22
N PRO A 267 31.21 2.67 10.29
CA PRO A 267 32.43 2.16 10.92
C PRO A 267 33.24 1.35 9.91
N ALA A 268 34.56 1.47 10.01
CA ALA A 268 35.48 0.66 9.21
C ALA A 268 35.24 -0.84 9.47
N GLY A 269 35.39 -1.67 8.43
CA GLY A 269 35.17 -3.12 8.52
C GLY A 269 33.75 -3.60 8.23
N LEU A 270 32.79 -2.68 8.01
CA LEU A 270 31.47 -3.01 7.47
C LEU A 270 31.38 -2.78 5.97
N THR A 271 30.72 -3.72 5.28
CA THR A 271 30.38 -3.66 3.87
C THR A 271 28.87 -3.55 3.73
N PHE A 272 28.44 -2.78 2.73
CA PHE A 272 27.04 -2.52 2.41
C PHE A 272 26.78 -3.08 1.02
N THR A 273 25.72 -3.85 0.85
CA THR A 273 25.33 -4.41 -0.44
C THR A 273 23.88 -4.03 -0.71
N PRO A 274 23.59 -3.14 -1.66
CA PRO A 274 24.53 -2.49 -2.58
C PRO A 274 25.45 -1.46 -1.90
N ASN A 275 26.67 -1.28 -2.42
CA ASN A 275 27.69 -0.39 -1.82
C ASN A 275 27.61 1.06 -2.34
N THR A 276 26.46 1.50 -2.85
CA THR A 276 26.31 2.87 -3.32
C THR A 276 26.28 3.83 -2.14
N PHE A 277 27.24 4.74 -2.11
CA PHE A 277 27.40 5.78 -1.11
C PHE A 277 27.57 7.14 -1.79
N SER A 278 26.87 8.15 -1.28
CA SER A 278 27.01 9.54 -1.70
C SER A 278 26.77 10.48 -0.53
N THR A 279 27.31 11.69 -0.59
CA THR A 279 26.95 12.78 0.33
C THR A 279 25.59 13.39 -0.03
N ASP A 280 25.13 13.22 -1.27
CA ASP A 280 23.81 13.62 -1.76
C ASP A 280 23.22 12.48 -2.60
N CYS A 281 22.46 11.57 -1.96
CA CYS A 281 21.83 10.47 -2.68
C CYS A 281 20.72 10.97 -3.63
N LEU A 282 19.98 12.01 -3.25
CA LEU A 282 18.87 12.53 -4.06
C LEU A 282 19.37 13.21 -5.34
N GLY A 283 20.56 13.82 -5.30
CA GLY A 283 21.23 14.39 -6.47
C GLY A 283 21.93 13.37 -7.37
N LEU A 284 22.04 12.10 -6.97
CA LEU A 284 22.68 11.08 -7.80
C LEU A 284 21.81 10.69 -9.00
N PRO A 285 22.41 10.55 -10.21
CA PRO A 285 21.74 9.92 -11.34
C PRO A 285 21.23 8.53 -10.97
N GLU A 286 20.02 8.19 -11.40
CA GLU A 286 19.34 6.96 -10.99
C GLU A 286 20.14 5.69 -11.28
N ASN A 287 20.80 5.64 -12.44
CA ASN A 287 21.62 4.51 -12.87
C ASN A 287 22.87 4.29 -12.00
N SER A 288 23.24 5.24 -11.15
CA SER A 288 24.36 5.10 -10.20
C SER A 288 23.92 4.47 -8.87
N TRP A 289 22.61 4.35 -8.63
CA TRP A 289 22.09 3.66 -7.45
C TRP A 289 22.28 2.16 -7.58
N GLY A 290 22.62 1.52 -6.47
CA GLY A 290 22.85 0.09 -6.45
C GLY A 290 21.52 -0.65 -6.35
N GLN A 291 21.31 -1.67 -7.16
CA GLN A 291 20.03 -2.36 -7.21
C GLN A 291 20.04 -3.65 -6.38
N ALA A 292 19.00 -3.86 -5.57
CA ALA A 292 18.78 -5.06 -4.77
C ALA A 292 17.36 -5.11 -4.20
N ASN A 293 16.90 -6.30 -3.78
CA ASN A 293 15.64 -6.44 -3.03
C ASN A 293 15.71 -5.71 -1.68
N ASN A 294 16.83 -5.87 -0.98
CA ASN A 294 17.07 -5.27 0.33
C ASN A 294 18.52 -4.81 0.38
N LEU A 295 18.83 -3.84 1.23
CA LEU A 295 20.21 -3.46 1.51
C LEU A 295 20.72 -4.28 2.69
N THR A 296 21.81 -5.01 2.51
CA THR A 296 22.45 -5.79 3.58
C THR A 296 23.72 -5.11 4.07
N ILE A 297 23.98 -5.24 5.36
CA ILE A 297 25.16 -4.76 6.04
C ILE A 297 25.83 -5.99 6.65
N SER A 298 27.12 -6.19 6.38
CA SER A 298 27.87 -7.32 6.94
C SER A 298 29.34 -6.96 7.15
N GLY A 299 30.01 -7.70 8.01
CA GLY A 299 31.45 -7.56 8.24
C GLY A 299 31.79 -7.54 9.71
N THR A 300 32.94 -6.97 10.04
CA THR A 300 33.48 -6.94 11.40
C THR A 300 33.93 -5.51 11.69
N PRO A 301 33.15 -4.70 12.43
CA PRO A 301 33.44 -3.29 12.61
C PRO A 301 34.69 -3.13 13.49
N THR A 302 35.64 -2.30 13.11
CA THR A 302 36.91 -2.12 13.84
C THR A 302 36.94 -0.91 14.75
N THR A 303 35.88 -0.09 14.74
CA THR A 303 35.77 1.15 15.53
C THR A 303 34.45 1.14 16.30
N SER A 304 34.51 1.39 17.60
CA SER A 304 33.32 1.60 18.45
C SER A 304 32.79 3.03 18.31
N GLY A 305 31.50 3.22 18.59
CA GLY A 305 30.82 4.51 18.51
C GLY A 305 29.39 4.41 18.00
N ASN A 306 28.76 5.58 17.88
CA ASN A 306 27.43 5.73 17.29
C ASN A 306 27.56 6.36 15.89
N PHE A 307 26.99 5.70 14.88
CA PHE A 307 27.10 6.11 13.48
C PHE A 307 25.71 6.44 12.93
N ASN A 308 25.53 7.70 12.51
CA ASN A 308 24.28 8.14 11.89
C ASN A 308 24.30 7.80 10.40
N LEU A 309 23.42 6.88 10.00
CA LEU A 309 23.30 6.41 8.63
C LEU A 309 21.91 6.75 8.12
N THR A 310 21.83 7.35 6.92
CA THR A 310 20.55 7.59 6.24
C THR A 310 20.49 6.71 5.01
N PHE A 311 19.45 5.89 4.91
CA PHE A 311 19.22 5.02 3.78
C PHE A 311 18.14 5.61 2.90
N PHE A 312 18.36 5.53 1.61
CA PHE A 312 17.43 5.94 0.57
C PHE A 312 17.08 4.72 -0.25
N VAL A 313 15.80 4.60 -0.56
CA VAL A 313 15.27 3.58 -1.45
C VAL A 313 14.44 4.24 -2.53
N ARG A 314 14.58 3.75 -3.75
CA ARG A 314 13.92 4.24 -4.94
C ARG A 314 13.30 3.07 -5.71
N ASP A 315 12.11 3.28 -6.24
CA ASP A 315 11.37 2.30 -7.04
C ASP A 315 11.49 2.60 -8.55
N ASN A 316 10.67 1.93 -9.36
CA ASN A 316 10.65 2.00 -10.82
C ASN A 316 9.32 2.57 -11.35
N ASN A 317 8.75 3.58 -10.70
CA ASN A 317 7.47 4.15 -11.11
C ASN A 317 7.55 4.81 -12.50
N ASP A 318 8.69 5.42 -12.85
CA ASP A 318 8.96 6.08 -14.11
C ASP A 318 10.24 5.53 -14.76
N SER A 319 10.10 4.37 -15.42
CA SER A 319 11.24 3.64 -16.00
C SER A 319 12.01 4.38 -17.11
N ALA A 320 11.44 5.45 -17.66
CA ALA A 320 12.03 6.25 -18.74
C ALA A 320 12.49 7.64 -18.27
N GLY A 321 12.16 8.04 -17.05
CA GLY A 321 12.42 9.36 -16.52
C GLY A 321 13.03 9.32 -15.12
N SER A 322 12.61 10.25 -14.26
CA SER A 322 13.13 10.35 -12.90
C SER A 322 12.05 10.55 -11.84
N ASN A 323 10.79 10.40 -12.23
CA ASN A 323 9.65 10.66 -11.36
C ASN A 323 9.25 9.43 -10.53
N ASP A 324 10.23 8.82 -9.88
CA ASP A 324 10.02 7.65 -9.02
C ASP A 324 9.50 8.03 -7.63
N ASN A 325 9.03 7.01 -6.91
CA ASN A 325 8.88 7.11 -5.48
C ASN A 325 10.25 6.96 -4.83
N ILE A 326 10.56 7.86 -3.90
CA ILE A 326 11.77 7.80 -3.09
C ILE A 326 11.36 7.88 -1.63
N ALA A 327 11.89 6.96 -0.82
CA ALA A 327 11.76 6.99 0.63
C ALA A 327 13.13 7.05 1.28
N GLN A 328 13.21 7.71 2.43
CA GLN A 328 14.44 7.79 3.21
C GLN A 328 14.17 7.56 4.69
N LYS A 329 15.12 6.96 5.38
CA LYS A 329 15.05 6.76 6.83
C LYS A 329 16.44 6.78 7.44
N ALA A 330 16.59 7.52 8.54
CA ALA A 330 17.82 7.59 9.31
C ALA A 330 17.79 6.58 10.46
N PHE A 331 18.93 5.92 10.68
CA PHE A 331 19.17 5.04 11.82
C PHE A 331 20.47 5.41 12.51
N VAL A 332 20.54 5.12 13.80
CA VAL A 332 21.78 5.14 14.56
C VAL A 332 22.27 3.70 14.66
N LEU A 333 23.46 3.43 14.13
CA LEU A 333 24.15 2.17 14.35
C LEU A 333 25.09 2.31 15.55
N THR A 334 24.82 1.58 16.62
CA THR A 334 25.66 1.54 17.82
C THR A 334 26.62 0.36 17.73
N ILE A 335 27.91 0.64 17.69
CA ILE A 335 28.98 -0.35 17.86
C ILE A 335 29.61 -0.15 19.23
N SER A 336 29.34 -1.07 20.15
CA SER A 336 29.99 -1.09 21.46
C SER A 336 31.44 -1.54 21.33
N PRO A 337 32.36 -1.07 22.18
CA PRO A 337 33.71 -1.62 22.23
C PRO A 337 33.65 -3.14 22.50
N GLN A 338 34.53 -3.90 21.83
CA GLN A 338 34.75 -5.29 22.19
C GLN A 338 35.71 -5.29 23.37
N ILE A 339 35.33 -5.99 24.42
CA ILE A 339 36.24 -6.30 25.51
C ILE A 339 37.21 -7.37 24.99
N VAL A 340 38.27 -6.95 24.29
CA VAL A 340 39.43 -7.80 23.98
C VAL A 340 40.51 -7.40 24.98
N GLY A 341 40.78 -8.28 25.94
CA GLY A 341 42.03 -8.18 26.70
C GLY A 341 41.93 -8.08 28.22
N VAL A 342 40.88 -8.56 28.86
CA VAL A 342 41.01 -8.95 30.27
C VAL A 342 41.36 -10.41 30.32
N GLY A 343 42.64 -10.74 30.11
CA GLY A 343 43.12 -12.12 30.28
C GLY A 343 42.65 -12.77 31.59
N ASN A 344 42.29 -11.93 32.57
CA ASN A 344 41.50 -12.31 33.73
C ASN A 344 40.45 -11.23 34.11
N VAL A 345 39.32 -11.65 34.68
CA VAL A 345 38.37 -10.79 35.39
C VAL A 345 38.67 -10.80 36.89
N GLU A 346 38.72 -9.63 37.52
CA GLU A 346 38.85 -9.45 38.96
C GLU A 346 37.47 -9.34 39.62
N VAL A 347 37.11 -10.29 40.48
CA VAL A 347 35.92 -10.22 41.32
C VAL A 347 36.31 -9.70 42.71
N SER A 348 35.95 -8.47 43.04
CA SER A 348 36.17 -7.85 44.34
C SER A 348 35.08 -8.28 45.34
N ASN A 349 35.45 -8.78 46.52
CA ASN A 349 34.48 -9.06 47.59
C ASN A 349 34.09 -7.75 48.31
N ARG A 350 32.90 -7.23 48.02
CA ARG A 350 32.28 -6.07 48.70
C ARG A 350 31.17 -6.45 49.67
N THR A 351 30.97 -7.74 49.90
CA THR A 351 30.07 -8.21 50.95
C THR A 351 30.60 -7.80 52.33
N ARG A 352 29.77 -7.94 53.36
CA ARG A 352 30.16 -7.61 54.75
C ARG A 352 31.02 -8.70 55.41
N ASP A 353 31.11 -9.88 54.79
CA ASP A 353 31.67 -11.10 55.39
C ASP A 353 32.72 -11.75 54.48
N THR A 354 33.46 -12.73 55.03
CA THR A 354 34.34 -13.59 54.23
C THR A 354 33.48 -14.50 53.34
N VAL A 355 33.77 -14.52 52.05
CA VAL A 355 33.09 -15.39 51.07
C VAL A 355 33.97 -16.59 50.77
N TYR A 356 33.35 -17.75 50.62
CA TYR A 356 34.04 -18.98 50.24
C TYR A 356 33.84 -19.23 48.75
N TYR A 357 34.86 -19.72 48.05
CA TYR A 357 34.76 -19.98 46.62
C TYR A 357 35.57 -21.20 46.19
N ARG A 358 35.23 -21.72 45.01
CA ARG A 358 35.98 -22.76 44.29
C ARG A 358 36.15 -22.32 42.84
N ILE A 359 37.32 -22.55 42.26
CA ILE A 359 37.56 -22.33 40.82
C ILE A 359 37.71 -23.70 40.17
N ASP A 360 36.90 -23.99 39.15
CA ASP A 360 36.92 -25.27 38.41
C ASP A 360 36.90 -26.51 39.31
N GLY A 361 36.14 -26.45 40.42
CA GLY A 361 36.03 -27.55 41.38
C GLY A 361 37.23 -27.74 42.30
N SER A 362 38.16 -26.77 42.40
CA SER A 362 39.29 -26.74 43.33
C SER A 362 38.91 -26.98 44.79
N ALA A 363 39.91 -27.13 45.67
CA ALA A 363 39.67 -27.05 47.11
C ALA A 363 38.98 -25.71 47.49
N CYS A 364 38.26 -25.72 48.61
CA CYS A 364 37.58 -24.52 49.09
C CYS A 364 38.60 -23.44 49.46
N GLN A 365 38.41 -22.22 48.94
CA GLN A 365 39.21 -21.04 49.24
C GLN A 365 38.33 -19.95 49.85
N THR A 366 38.96 -18.92 50.42
CA THR A 366 38.28 -17.77 51.03
C THR A 366 38.75 -16.47 50.39
N VAL A 367 37.82 -15.54 50.19
CA VAL A 367 38.10 -14.15 49.84
C VAL A 367 37.54 -13.26 50.95
N ASP A 368 38.43 -12.57 51.66
CA ASP A 368 38.03 -11.62 52.68
C ASP A 368 37.51 -10.32 52.07
N ARG A 369 36.86 -9.50 52.89
CA ARG A 369 36.34 -8.20 52.46
C ARG A 369 37.44 -7.33 51.83
N ASN A 370 37.11 -6.68 50.72
CA ASN A 370 38.00 -5.86 49.88
C ASN A 370 39.21 -6.63 49.29
N ARG A 371 39.20 -7.97 49.32
CA ARG A 371 40.12 -8.79 48.52
C ARG A 371 39.47 -9.16 47.20
N LYS A 372 40.30 -9.61 46.25
CA LYS A 372 39.90 -9.92 44.88
C LYS A 372 40.22 -11.35 44.51
N ILE A 373 39.41 -11.91 43.62
CA ILE A 373 39.64 -13.20 42.97
C ILE A 373 39.88 -12.95 41.49
N VAL A 374 40.80 -13.68 40.87
CA VAL A 374 41.17 -13.53 39.47
C VAL A 374 40.67 -14.74 38.68
N ILE A 375 39.79 -14.53 37.71
CA ILE A 375 39.14 -15.58 36.89
C ILE A 375 39.62 -15.49 35.45
N ARG A 376 40.18 -16.57 34.89
CA ARG A 376 40.74 -16.60 33.52
C ARG A 376 39.72 -17.04 32.47
N SER A 377 40.06 -16.89 31.18
CA SER A 377 39.19 -17.05 30.00
C SER A 377 38.50 -18.42 29.79
N GLU A 378 38.68 -19.39 30.69
CA GLU A 378 38.08 -20.72 30.62
C GLU A 378 37.59 -21.23 31.99
N GLN A 379 37.67 -20.38 33.01
CA GLN A 379 37.39 -20.79 34.38
C GLN A 379 35.96 -20.44 34.79
N ALA A 380 35.41 -21.27 35.68
CA ALA A 380 34.20 -20.97 36.42
C ALA A 380 34.51 -20.80 37.90
N VAL A 381 33.76 -19.91 38.56
CA VAL A 381 33.82 -19.68 39.99
C VAL A 381 32.46 -20.00 40.62
N ASP A 382 32.50 -20.83 41.64
CA ASP A 382 31.36 -21.11 42.51
C ASP A 382 31.56 -20.39 43.84
N PHE A 383 30.54 -19.66 44.29
CA PHE A 383 30.55 -18.97 45.58
C PHE A 383 29.67 -19.67 46.62
N PHE A 384 30.03 -19.53 47.89
CA PHE A 384 29.37 -20.15 49.04
C PHE A 384 29.36 -19.20 50.24
N THR A 385 28.29 -19.23 51.04
CA THR A 385 28.14 -18.43 52.27
C THR A 385 28.97 -18.96 53.45
N THR A 386 29.27 -20.26 53.50
CA THR A 386 30.01 -20.88 54.61
C THR A 386 30.98 -21.96 54.16
N LEU A 387 32.00 -22.25 54.99
CA LEU A 387 32.95 -23.34 54.76
C LEU A 387 32.27 -24.71 54.65
N VAL A 388 31.24 -24.96 55.45
CA VAL A 388 30.49 -26.23 55.45
C VAL A 388 29.81 -26.44 54.09
N ARG A 389 29.12 -25.42 53.58
CA ARG A 389 28.49 -25.47 52.24
C ARG A 389 29.51 -25.66 51.14
N CYS A 390 30.66 -24.99 51.23
CA CYS A 390 31.74 -25.13 50.26
C CYS A 390 32.36 -26.55 50.25
N ASN A 391 32.50 -27.18 51.42
CA ASN A 391 32.98 -28.56 51.54
C ASN A 391 31.94 -29.57 51.02
N ASN A 392 30.66 -29.32 51.29
CA ASN A 392 29.54 -30.15 50.82
C ASN A 392 29.14 -29.87 49.36
N ARG A 393 29.74 -28.87 48.70
CA ARG A 393 29.42 -28.39 47.35
C ARG A 393 27.96 -27.91 47.19
N GLU A 394 27.42 -27.29 48.22
CA GLU A 394 26.10 -26.65 48.21
C GLU A 394 26.21 -25.21 47.67
N ILE A 395 26.26 -25.07 46.34
CA ILE A 395 26.54 -23.80 45.63
C ILE A 395 25.51 -22.72 45.96
N SER A 396 25.98 -21.50 46.29
CA SER A 396 25.12 -20.31 46.40
C SER A 396 24.86 -19.68 45.03
N CYS A 397 25.91 -19.44 44.24
CA CYS A 397 25.83 -18.97 42.87
C CYS A 397 27.09 -19.39 42.10
N SER A 398 26.96 -19.51 40.78
CA SER A 398 28.05 -19.95 39.88
C SER A 398 28.14 -19.02 38.67
N HIS A 399 29.35 -18.63 38.31
CA HIS A 399 29.62 -17.75 37.18
C HIS A 399 30.79 -18.28 36.35
N THR A 400 30.66 -18.25 35.03
CA THR A 400 31.77 -18.46 34.11
C THR A 400 32.45 -17.13 33.84
N TYR A 401 33.67 -17.18 33.31
CA TYR A 401 34.34 -16.00 32.78
C TYR A 401 33.44 -15.16 31.84
N SER A 402 32.68 -15.81 30.95
CA SER A 402 31.76 -15.12 30.04
C SER A 402 30.59 -14.43 30.75
N THR A 403 30.04 -15.02 31.81
CA THR A 403 28.98 -14.35 32.58
C THR A 403 29.51 -13.24 33.46
N LEU A 404 30.76 -13.31 33.93
CA LEU A 404 31.40 -12.21 34.66
C LEU A 404 31.69 -11.00 33.77
N ILE A 405 32.20 -11.23 32.54
CA ILE A 405 32.42 -10.15 31.56
C ILE A 405 31.11 -9.44 31.19
N ALA A 406 29.97 -10.12 31.22
CA ALA A 406 28.70 -9.50 30.92
C ALA A 406 28.27 -8.44 31.98
N TYR A 407 28.87 -8.45 33.18
CA TYR A 407 28.63 -7.44 34.21
C TYR A 407 29.58 -6.24 34.13
N ASP A 408 30.75 -6.40 33.47
CA ASP A 408 31.79 -5.38 33.28
C ASP A 408 31.38 -4.43 32.14
N SER A 409 30.72 -3.32 32.49
CA SER A 409 30.09 -2.44 31.50
C SER A 409 31.08 -1.41 30.92
N ASP A 410 32.13 -1.08 31.67
CA ASP A 410 33.19 -0.17 31.24
C ASP A 410 34.39 -0.87 30.58
N GLY A 411 34.46 -2.20 30.69
CA GLY A 411 35.49 -3.05 30.07
C GLY A 411 36.83 -3.03 30.79
N ASN A 412 36.86 -2.64 32.07
CA ASN A 412 38.08 -2.54 32.86
C ASN A 412 38.52 -3.86 33.51
N GLY A 413 37.70 -4.93 33.38
CA GLY A 413 37.95 -6.26 33.92
C GLY A 413 37.66 -6.44 35.40
N LYS A 414 36.89 -5.55 36.02
CA LYS A 414 36.63 -5.57 37.45
C LYS A 414 35.13 -5.58 37.70
N VAL A 415 34.72 -6.47 38.57
CA VAL A 415 33.34 -6.61 39.00
C VAL A 415 33.31 -6.80 40.51
N GLU A 416 32.22 -6.38 41.15
CA GLU A 416 32.06 -6.45 42.60
C GLU A 416 30.96 -7.43 43.01
N LEU A 417 31.32 -8.42 43.82
CA LEU A 417 30.37 -9.25 44.55
C LEU A 417 29.83 -8.44 45.75
N THR A 418 28.62 -7.93 45.64
CA THR A 418 28.03 -7.00 46.63
C THR A 418 27.14 -7.69 47.65
N SER A 419 26.51 -8.81 47.29
CA SER A 419 25.71 -9.62 48.21
C SER A 419 25.77 -11.11 47.86
N ILE A 420 25.60 -11.96 48.87
CA ILE A 420 25.49 -13.42 48.72
C ILE A 420 24.51 -13.98 49.76
N SER A 421 23.70 -14.96 49.35
CA SER A 421 22.81 -15.75 50.20
C SER A 421 23.03 -17.25 49.92
N ASP A 422 22.33 -18.13 50.62
CA ASP A 422 22.48 -19.58 50.41
C ASP A 422 22.06 -20.06 49.01
N THR A 423 21.35 -19.23 48.25
CA THR A 423 20.76 -19.58 46.94
C THR A 423 21.02 -18.56 45.83
N SER A 424 21.73 -17.46 46.09
CA SER A 424 22.00 -16.44 45.06
C SER A 424 23.17 -15.52 45.43
N CYS A 425 23.64 -14.73 44.47
CA CYS A 425 24.52 -13.60 44.73
C CYS A 425 24.27 -12.46 43.74
N THR A 426 24.79 -11.27 44.05
CA THR A 426 24.67 -10.08 43.22
C THR A 426 26.06 -9.56 42.83
N ILE A 427 26.26 -9.39 41.53
CA ILE A 427 27.49 -8.85 40.94
C ILE A 427 27.17 -7.57 40.16
N TYR A 428 28.01 -6.56 40.30
CA TYR A 428 27.95 -5.30 39.55
C TYR A 428 29.31 -4.96 38.95
N ASP A 429 29.32 -3.99 38.05
CA ASP A 429 30.51 -3.29 37.59
C ASP A 429 31.20 -2.54 38.76
N ASP A 430 32.54 -2.60 38.85
CA ASP A 430 33.39 -1.84 39.81
C ASP A 430 33.80 -0.49 39.23
#